data_AF-X1K084-F1
#
_entry.id   AF-X1K084-F1
#
_cell.length_a   1.000
_cell.length_b   1.000
_cell.length_c   1.000
_cell.angle_alpha   90.00
_cell.angle_beta   90.00
_cell.angle_gamma   90.00
#
_symmetry.space_group_name_H-M   'P 1'
#
loop_
_entity.id
_entity.type
_entity.pdbx_description
1 polymer ?
#
loop_
_entity_poly.entity_id
_entity_poly.type
_entity_poly.pdbx_seq_one_letter_code
_entity_poly.pdbx_strand_id
1 'polypeptide(L)'
;VDLVRDEMSVVGKGNIRRALPILSDLRPYLVRWLAARPEVDHDYVFTTRTGHPLYQKACWRLFRSLLKRARLEHKGYTVHSLRHGAATQMYEGLYNLQNVYVKRLRIIVKMLETL
;
A
#
# COMPACT_ATOMS: atom_id res chain seq x y z
N VAL A 1 2.35 -6.48 -13.39
CA VAL A 1 3.37 -6.61 -12.32
C VAL A 1 4.38 -7.59 -12.84
N ASP A 2 5.66 -7.24 -12.80
CA ASP A 2 6.76 -8.10 -13.23
C ASP A 2 7.56 -8.52 -11.99
N LEU A 3 7.37 -9.76 -11.55
CA LEU A 3 8.09 -10.31 -10.40
C LEU A 3 9.52 -10.77 -10.73
N VAL A 4 9.86 -10.91 -12.01
CA VAL A 4 11.23 -11.24 -12.42
C VAL A 4 12.11 -10.00 -12.33
N ARG A 5 11.57 -8.85 -12.74
CA ARG A 5 12.24 -7.55 -12.69
C ARG A 5 12.00 -6.75 -11.42
N ASP A 6 11.22 -7.28 -10.48
CA ASP A 6 10.76 -6.56 -9.29
C ASP A 6 10.17 -5.19 -9.63
N GLU A 7 9.28 -5.13 -10.62
CA GLU A 7 8.71 -3.88 -11.11
C GLU A 7 7.17 -3.90 -11.14
N MET A 8 6.56 -2.79 -10.79
CA MET A 8 5.14 -2.52 -11.04
C MET A 8 4.96 -1.27 -11.88
N SER A 9 4.04 -1.35 -12.86
CA SER A 9 3.67 -0.20 -13.67
C SER A 9 2.36 0.41 -13.18
N VAL A 10 2.34 1.73 -12.97
CA VAL A 10 1.14 2.48 -12.61
C VAL A 10 0.83 3.48 -13.71
N VAL A 11 -0.43 3.54 -14.14
CA VAL A 11 -0.91 4.57 -15.07
C VAL A 11 -1.53 5.71 -14.25
N GLY A 12 -0.96 6.91 -14.40
CA GLY A 12 -1.39 8.10 -13.68
C GLY A 12 -2.11 9.12 -14.56
N LYS A 13 -2.27 10.34 -14.02
CA LYS A 13 -2.82 11.49 -14.75
C LYS A 13 -2.10 11.69 -16.09
N GLY A 14 -2.89 11.94 -17.15
CA GLY A 14 -2.39 12.13 -18.51
C GLY A 14 -2.03 10.83 -19.24
N ASN A 15 -2.51 9.67 -18.76
CA ASN A 15 -2.18 8.35 -19.30
C ASN A 15 -0.67 8.03 -19.25
N ILE A 16 0.05 8.65 -18.31
CA ILE A 16 1.49 8.47 -18.15
C ILE A 16 1.75 7.23 -17.31
N ARG A 17 2.45 6.26 -17.90
CA ARG A 17 2.92 5.06 -17.22
C ARG A 17 4.21 5.37 -16.44
N ARG A 18 4.25 4.93 -15.18
CA ARG A 18 5.44 4.98 -14.32
C ARG A 18 5.79 3.57 -13.87
N ALA A 19 7.03 3.16 -14.12
CA ALA A 19 7.62 1.99 -13.49
C ALA A 19 8.01 2.35 -12.05
N LEU A 20 7.67 1.48 -11.10
CA LEU A 20 8.05 1.59 -9.70
C LEU A 20 8.69 0.26 -9.28
N PRO A 21 9.84 0.29 -8.58
CA PRO A 21 10.41 -0.92 -8.02
C PRO A 21 9.49 -1.49 -6.94
N ILE A 22 9.39 -2.81 -6.90
CA ILE A 22 8.76 -3.56 -5.81
C ILE A 22 9.78 -3.58 -4.67
N LEU A 23 9.41 -2.99 -3.53
CA LEU A 23 10.24 -3.04 -2.33
C LEU A 23 10.39 -4.50 -1.88
N SER A 24 11.59 -4.89 -1.45
CA SER A 24 11.91 -6.23 -0.95
C SER A 24 10.88 -6.73 0.06
N ASP A 25 10.47 -5.86 0.98
CA ASP A 25 9.56 -6.18 2.07
C ASP A 25 8.12 -6.38 1.57
N LEU A 26 7.76 -5.81 0.41
CA LEU A 26 6.43 -5.97 -0.20
C LEU A 26 6.33 -7.23 -1.09
N ARG A 27 7.45 -7.68 -1.65
CA ARG A 27 7.51 -8.85 -2.55
C ARG A 27 6.81 -10.09 -1.98
N PRO A 28 7.07 -10.57 -0.74
CA PRO A 28 6.44 -11.80 -0.24
C PRO A 28 4.91 -11.67 -0.15
N TYR A 29 4.40 -10.51 0.26
CA TYR A 29 2.96 -10.27 0.34
C TYR A 29 2.30 -10.22 -1.04
N LEU A 30 2.99 -9.64 -2.04
CA LEU A 30 2.48 -9.57 -3.40
C LEU A 30 2.46 -10.95 -4.07
N VAL A 31 3.51 -11.76 -3.88
CA VAL A 31 3.55 -13.15 -4.35
C VAL A 31 2.41 -13.96 -3.73
N ARG A 32 2.22 -13.85 -2.41
CA ARG A 32 1.13 -14.53 -1.70
C ARG A 32 -0.24 -14.10 -2.22
N TRP A 33 -0.44 -12.81 -2.49
CA TRP A 33 -1.67 -12.31 -3.07
C TRP A 33 -1.90 -12.87 -4.48
N LEU A 34 -0.90 -12.83 -5.36
CA LEU A 34 -1.03 -13.31 -6.74
C LEU A 34 -1.33 -14.82 -6.80
N ALA A 35 -0.77 -15.61 -5.89
CA ALA A 35 -1.08 -17.04 -5.77
C ALA A 35 -2.51 -17.32 -5.28
N ALA A 36 -3.08 -16.43 -4.45
CA ALA A 36 -4.43 -16.56 -3.91
C ALA A 36 -5.49 -15.73 -4.68
N ARG A 37 -5.08 -14.98 -5.71
CA ARG A 37 -5.95 -14.07 -6.44
C ARG A 37 -6.97 -14.90 -7.22
N PRO A 38 -8.28 -14.59 -7.10
CA PRO A 38 -9.30 -15.29 -7.86
C PRO A 38 -9.14 -15.05 -9.37
N GLU A 39 -9.53 -16.04 -10.17
CA GLU A 39 -9.69 -15.86 -11.61
C GLU A 39 -10.84 -14.91 -11.89
N VAL A 40 -10.58 -13.87 -12.70
CA VAL A 40 -11.53 -12.80 -13.03
C VAL A 40 -11.26 -12.32 -14.45
N ASP A 41 -12.28 -11.78 -15.11
CA ASP A 41 -12.24 -11.28 -16.48
C ASP A 41 -11.66 -9.85 -16.57
N HIS A 42 -10.49 -9.62 -15.94
CA HIS A 42 -9.77 -8.35 -16.04
C HIS A 42 -8.30 -8.44 -15.58
N ASP A 43 -7.49 -7.50 -16.07
CA ASP A 43 -6.04 -7.48 -15.83
C ASP A 43 -5.58 -6.70 -14.59
N TYR A 44 -6.49 -6.08 -13.84
CA TYR A 44 -6.12 -5.36 -12.61
C TYR A 44 -5.55 -6.30 -11.53
N VAL A 45 -4.46 -5.88 -10.91
CA VAL A 45 -3.73 -6.65 -9.89
C VAL A 45 -4.60 -7.00 -8.68
N PHE A 46 -5.37 -6.02 -8.18
CA PHE A 46 -6.20 -6.17 -6.99
C PHE A 46 -7.67 -6.29 -7.36
N THR A 47 -8.35 -7.24 -6.73
CA THR A 47 -9.75 -7.59 -6.98
C THR A 47 -10.53 -7.50 -5.67
N THR A 48 -11.82 -7.21 -5.76
CA THR A 48 -12.74 -7.35 -4.63
C THR A 48 -13.10 -8.84 -4.44
N ARG A 49 -13.69 -9.18 -3.29
CA ARG A 49 -14.25 -10.53 -3.05
C ARG A 49 -15.33 -10.95 -4.06
N THR A 50 -15.93 -9.98 -4.76
CA THR A 50 -16.97 -10.22 -5.77
C THR A 50 -16.40 -10.29 -7.19
N GLY A 51 -15.07 -10.29 -7.34
CA GLY A 51 -14.40 -10.41 -8.64
C GLY A 51 -14.32 -9.11 -9.46
N HIS A 52 -14.69 -7.97 -8.89
CA HIS A 52 -14.55 -6.68 -9.58
C HIS A 52 -13.16 -6.06 -9.33
N PRO A 53 -12.68 -5.16 -10.22
CA PRO A 53 -11.48 -4.38 -9.93
C PRO A 53 -11.61 -3.62 -8.60
N LEU A 54 -10.54 -3.58 -7.81
CA LEU A 54 -10.55 -2.82 -6.56
C LEU A 54 -10.72 -1.32 -6.86
N TYR A 55 -11.82 -0.73 -6.37
CA TYR A 55 -12.14 0.68 -6.55
C TYR A 55 -11.89 1.51 -5.27
N GLN A 56 -11.83 2.83 -5.41
CA GLN A 56 -11.42 3.76 -4.35
C GLN A 56 -12.22 3.58 -3.04
N LYS A 57 -13.56 3.49 -3.12
CA LYS A 57 -14.41 3.31 -1.94
C LYS A 57 -14.19 1.96 -1.25
N ALA A 58 -13.93 0.88 -2.00
CA ALA A 58 -13.58 -0.41 -1.42
C ALA A 58 -12.21 -0.35 -0.70
N CYS A 59 -11.21 0.28 -1.33
CA CYS A 59 -9.91 0.51 -0.70
C CYS A 59 -10.02 1.34 0.58
N TRP A 60 -10.84 2.39 0.59
CA TRP A 60 -11.09 3.21 1.79
C TRP A 60 -11.74 2.39 2.92
N ARG A 61 -12.72 1.54 2.61
CA ARG A 61 -13.34 0.64 3.60
C ARG A 61 -12.34 -0.34 4.19
N LEU A 62 -11.47 -0.90 3.34
CA LEU A 62 -10.38 -1.79 3.79
C LEU A 62 -9.43 -1.05 4.72
N PHE A 63 -9.01 0.18 4.36
CA PHE A 63 -8.18 1.01 5.22
C PHE A 63 -8.83 1.31 6.58
N ARG A 64 -10.13 1.65 6.61
CA ARG A 64 -10.88 1.87 7.86
C ARG A 64 -10.95 0.60 8.72
N SER A 65 -11.12 -0.56 8.10
CA SER A 65 -11.10 -1.85 8.80
C SER A 65 -9.73 -2.13 9.44
N LEU A 66 -8.64 -1.86 8.71
CA LEU A 66 -7.28 -1.99 9.24
C LEU A 66 -7.02 -1.03 10.40
N LEU A 67 -7.47 0.23 10.31
CA LEU A 67 -7.38 1.17 11.43
C LEU A 67 -8.10 0.66 12.68
N LYS A 68 -9.28 0.07 12.53
CA LYS A 68 -10.03 -0.53 13.64
C LYS A 68 -9.28 -1.72 14.25
N ARG A 69 -8.74 -2.62 13.42
CA ARG A 69 -7.92 -3.76 13.87
C ARG A 69 -6.69 -3.30 14.64
N ALA A 70 -6.06 -2.22 14.17
CA ALA A 70 -4.91 -1.60 14.83
C ALA A 70 -5.28 -0.73 16.05
N ARG A 71 -6.58 -0.57 16.39
CA ARG A 71 -7.07 0.32 17.45
C ARG A 71 -6.61 1.78 17.25
N LEU A 72 -6.69 2.27 16.01
CA LEU A 72 -6.25 3.60 15.56
C LEU A 72 -7.38 4.43 14.91
N GLU A 73 -8.61 3.92 14.87
CA GLU A 73 -9.76 4.56 14.23
C GLU A 73 -10.10 5.94 14.79
N HIS A 74 -9.77 6.18 16.07
CA HIS A 74 -9.99 7.43 16.80
C HIS A 74 -8.92 8.50 16.53
N LYS A 75 -7.83 8.17 15.82
CA LYS A 75 -6.71 9.09 15.56
C LYS A 75 -6.91 10.00 14.35
N GLY A 76 -8.02 9.89 13.63
CA GLY A 76 -8.30 10.72 12.46
C GLY A 76 -7.39 10.44 11.25
N TYR A 77 -6.77 9.26 11.19
CA TYR A 77 -5.88 8.93 10.07
C TYR A 77 -6.64 8.77 8.75
N THR A 78 -6.00 9.24 7.68
CA THR A 78 -6.50 9.14 6.30
C THR A 78 -5.48 8.42 5.41
N VAL A 79 -5.91 8.00 4.22
CA VAL A 79 -5.02 7.43 3.20
C VAL A 79 -3.93 8.45 2.79
N HIS A 80 -4.26 9.75 2.80
CA HIS A 80 -3.28 10.80 2.53
C HIS A 80 -2.22 10.89 3.64
N SER A 81 -2.64 10.80 4.91
CA SER A 81 -1.72 10.74 6.05
C SER A 81 -0.80 9.52 5.99
N LEU A 82 -1.32 8.37 5.54
CA LEU A 82 -0.54 7.16 5.31
C LEU A 82 0.52 7.37 4.22
N ARG A 83 0.13 7.95 3.08
CA ARG A 83 1.05 8.28 1.98
C ARG A 83 2.19 9.19 2.45
N HIS A 84 1.87 10.22 3.24
CA HIS A 84 2.88 11.11 3.81
C HIS A 84 3.84 10.35 4.74
N GLY A 85 3.32 9.54 5.65
CA GLY A 85 4.15 8.73 6.54
C GLY A 85 5.08 7.79 5.77
N ALA A 86 4.59 7.17 4.69
CA ALA A 86 5.37 6.26 3.86
C ALA A 86 6.48 6.99 3.10
N ALA A 87 6.19 8.18 2.57
CA ALA A 87 7.20 9.01 1.92
C ALA A 87 8.31 9.43 2.90
N THR A 88 7.94 9.83 4.14
CA THR A 88 8.92 10.15 5.18
C THR A 88 9.78 8.93 5.54
N GLN A 89 9.19 7.76 5.77
CA GLN A 89 9.96 6.54 6.08
C GLN A 89 10.87 6.10 4.94
N MET A 90 10.38 6.17 3.70
CA MET A 90 11.20 5.85 2.54
C MET A 90 12.37 6.84 2.42
N TYR A 91 12.14 8.13 2.68
CA TYR A 91 13.19 9.14 2.65
C TYR A 91 14.20 8.96 3.80
N GLU A 92 13.75 8.71 5.03
CA GLU A 92 14.61 8.44 6.21
C GLU A 92 15.39 7.13 6.08
N GLY A 93 14.80 6.09 5.48
CA GLY A 93 15.49 4.82 5.23
C GLY A 93 16.55 4.94 4.14
N LEU A 94 16.37 5.85 3.18
CA LEU A 94 17.33 6.13 2.11
C LEU A 94 18.42 7.12 2.56
N TYR A 95 18.13 7.99 3.52
CA TYR A 95 19.05 8.97 4.08
C TYR A 95 19.04 8.87 5.61
N ASN A 96 20.09 8.35 6.24
CA ASN A 96 20.33 8.31 7.69
C ASN A 96 20.35 9.72 8.33
N LEU A 97 19.22 10.44 8.33
CA LEU A 97 19.08 11.79 8.83
C LEU A 97 18.38 11.76 10.18
N GLN A 98 19.12 12.11 11.24
CA GLN A 98 18.64 12.10 12.62
C GLN A 98 17.61 13.21 12.98
N ASN A 99 16.88 13.81 12.04
CA ASN A 99 15.96 14.91 12.42
C ASN A 99 14.92 15.29 11.36
N VAL A 100 13.77 14.60 11.27
CA VAL A 100 12.53 15.19 10.70
C VAL A 100 11.24 14.58 11.32
N TYR A 101 10.60 15.32 12.24
CA TYR A 101 9.18 15.20 12.67
C TYR A 101 8.54 13.80 12.86
N VAL A 102 8.73 13.24 14.05
CA VAL A 102 8.33 11.88 14.52
C VAL A 102 6.80 11.64 14.71
N LYS A 103 5.90 12.58 14.38
CA LYS A 103 4.46 12.45 14.71
C LYS A 103 3.65 11.55 13.75
N ARG A 104 4.13 11.27 12.53
CA ARG A 104 3.38 10.50 11.51
C ARG A 104 3.82 9.04 11.33
N LEU A 105 4.90 8.62 11.99
CA LEU A 105 5.50 7.28 11.84
C LEU A 105 4.66 6.15 12.49
N ARG A 106 3.85 6.47 13.51
CA ARG A 106 3.15 5.46 14.32
C ARG A 106 2.04 4.70 13.58
N ILE A 107 1.57 5.21 12.43
CA ILE A 107 0.49 4.54 11.69
C ILE A 107 0.98 3.31 10.92
N ILE A 108 2.13 3.39 10.24
CA ILE A 108 2.61 2.30 9.36
C ILE A 108 3.04 1.11 10.19
N VAL A 109 3.93 1.34 11.17
CA VAL A 109 4.45 0.30 12.07
C VAL A 109 3.31 -0.47 12.73
N LYS A 110 2.34 0.25 13.29
CA LYS A 110 1.21 -0.36 14.01
C LYS A 110 0.17 -1.03 13.10
N MET A 111 0.10 -0.66 11.82
CA MET A 111 -0.71 -1.39 10.84
C MET A 111 0.00 -2.68 10.38
N LEU A 112 1.33 -2.66 10.21
CA LEU A 112 2.11 -3.84 9.83
C LEU A 112 2.07 -4.93 10.90
N GLU A 113 2.15 -4.58 12.19
CA GLU A 113 2.02 -5.52 13.32
C GLU A 113 0.66 -6.26 13.37
N THR A 114 -0.34 -5.81 12.61
CA THR A 114 -1.70 -6.35 12.64
C THR A 114 -2.09 -7.15 11.41
N LEU A 115 -1.18 -7.26 10.43
CA LEU A 115 -1.35 -8.00 9.17
C LEU A 115 -0.80 -9.43 9.29
#